data_AF-A0A952MXA3-F1
#
_entry.id   AF-A0A952MXA3-F1
#
_cell.length_a   1.000
_cell.length_b   1.000
_cell.length_c   1.000
_cell.angle_alpha   90.00
_cell.angle_beta   90.00
_cell.angle_gamma   90.00
#
_symmetry.space_group_name_H-M   'P 1'
#
loop_
_entity.id
_entity.type
_entity.pdbx_description
1 polymer ?
#
loop_
_entity_poly.entity_id
_entity_poly.type
_entity_poly.pdbx_seq_one_letter_code
_entity_poly.pdbx_strand_id
1 'polypeptide(L)'
;MKVTKVTYFIYGVDNPGVTFSNGSVLISPTSKTIATLGSQAIDESVSGELTIDQEGFDQLSARLKTNKSETIKFQGNLSQTPSSFSIEFVFYVTVTADALK
;
A
#
# COMPACT_ATOMS: atom_id res chain seq x y z
N MET A 1 10.86 0.34 -14.41
CA MET A 1 10.59 0.40 -12.96
C MET A 1 10.13 -0.97 -12.53
N LYS A 2 10.77 -1.58 -11.54
CA LYS A 2 10.39 -2.84 -10.90
C LYS A 2 10.18 -2.55 -9.42
N VAL A 3 9.03 -2.90 -8.86
CA VAL A 3 8.82 -2.82 -7.41
C VAL A 3 9.30 -4.12 -6.79
N THR A 4 10.16 -4.01 -5.80
CA THR A 4 10.76 -5.18 -5.16
C THR A 4 10.16 -5.47 -3.81
N LYS A 5 9.62 -4.43 -3.16
CA LYS A 5 9.04 -4.50 -1.83
C LYS A 5 8.10 -3.32 -1.61
N VAL A 6 7.04 -3.57 -0.84
CA VAL A 6 6.23 -2.51 -0.23
C VAL A 6 6.17 -2.79 1.25
N THR A 7 6.49 -1.81 2.08
CA THR A 7 6.32 -1.91 3.53
C THR A 7 5.25 -0.96 4.00
N TYR A 8 4.66 -1.28 5.15
CA TYR A 8 3.74 -0.40 5.84
C TYR A 8 4.23 -0.12 7.25
N PHE A 9 3.82 1.02 7.80
CA PHE A 9 3.98 1.38 9.20
C PHE A 9 2.70 2.03 9.71
N ILE A 10 2.10 1.44 10.73
CA ILE A 10 0.91 1.95 11.41
C ILE A 10 1.33 2.59 12.73
N TYR A 11 0.81 3.77 13.01
CA TYR A 11 1.11 4.57 14.20
C TYR A 11 -0.05 5.50 14.55
N GLY A 12 0.03 6.17 15.71
CA GLY A 12 -0.98 7.14 16.14
C GLY A 12 -2.35 6.51 16.38
N VAL A 13 -2.36 5.31 16.98
CA VAL A 13 -3.55 4.50 17.24
C VAL A 13 -4.30 5.05 18.45
N ASP A 14 -5.61 5.27 18.29
CA ASP A 14 -6.49 5.72 19.38
C ASP A 14 -7.10 4.58 20.22
N ASN A 15 -7.28 3.41 19.62
CA ASN A 15 -7.93 2.25 20.21
C ASN A 15 -7.12 0.98 19.89
N PRO A 16 -6.09 0.65 20.69
CA PRO A 16 -5.26 -0.54 20.50
C PRO A 16 -6.09 -1.83 20.57
N GLY A 17 -5.68 -2.86 19.81
CA GLY A 17 -6.36 -4.15 19.77
C GLY A 17 -7.48 -4.26 18.74
N VAL A 18 -7.80 -3.21 17.99
CA VAL A 18 -8.64 -3.31 16.78
C VAL A 18 -7.89 -4.10 15.72
N THR A 19 -8.55 -5.08 15.11
CA THR A 19 -7.97 -5.85 14.01
C THR A 19 -8.37 -5.23 12.68
N PHE A 20 -7.37 -4.91 11.86
CA PHE A 20 -7.56 -4.62 10.44
C PHE A 20 -7.44 -5.88 9.62
N SER A 21 -8.34 -6.09 8.65
CA SER A 21 -8.37 -7.30 7.83
C SER A 21 -8.73 -7.01 6.39
N ASN A 22 -8.38 -7.93 5.48
CA ASN A 22 -8.62 -7.82 4.04
C ASN A 22 -8.12 -6.49 3.46
N GLY A 23 -6.93 -6.10 3.88
CA GLY A 23 -6.29 -4.87 3.44
C GLY A 23 -5.88 -4.93 1.99
N SER A 24 -6.18 -3.88 1.24
CA SER A 24 -5.74 -3.74 -0.14
C SER A 24 -5.35 -2.30 -0.45
N VAL A 25 -4.19 -2.16 -1.07
CA VAL A 25 -3.70 -0.94 -1.70
C VAL A 25 -4.04 -1.01 -3.18
N LEU A 26 -4.72 0.00 -3.70
CA LEU A 26 -5.37 -0.01 -5.01
C LEU A 26 -5.03 1.25 -5.80
N ILE A 27 -4.93 1.14 -7.12
CA ILE A 27 -4.97 2.30 -8.02
C ILE A 27 -6.40 2.84 -8.04
N SER A 28 -6.65 4.03 -7.49
CA SER A 28 -8.03 4.52 -7.27
C SER A 28 -8.86 4.55 -8.56
N PRO A 29 -8.35 5.04 -9.72
CA PRO A 29 -9.17 5.11 -10.93
C PRO A 29 -9.54 3.76 -11.57
N THR A 30 -8.78 2.70 -11.31
CA THR A 30 -9.01 1.37 -11.93
C THR A 30 -9.45 0.31 -10.93
N SER A 31 -9.36 0.61 -9.63
CA SER A 31 -9.55 -0.35 -8.54
C SER A 31 -8.65 -1.59 -8.66
N LYS A 32 -7.54 -1.52 -9.40
CA LYS A 32 -6.58 -2.62 -9.49
C LYS A 32 -5.75 -2.65 -8.23
N THR A 33 -5.72 -3.82 -7.58
CA THR A 33 -4.87 -4.11 -6.42
C THR A 33 -3.41 -4.06 -6.83
N ILE A 34 -2.58 -3.38 -6.04
CA ILE A 34 -1.12 -3.38 -6.19
C ILE A 34 -0.43 -4.13 -5.06
N ALA A 35 -1.02 -4.13 -3.86
CA ALA A 35 -0.50 -4.87 -2.73
C ALA A 35 -1.62 -5.19 -1.73
N THR A 36 -1.46 -6.26 -0.97
CA THR A 36 -2.41 -6.68 0.06
C THR A 36 -1.77 -6.76 1.43
N LEU A 37 -2.57 -6.47 2.45
CA LEU A 37 -2.28 -6.71 3.85
C LEU A 37 -3.26 -7.75 4.37
N GLY A 38 -2.73 -8.80 5.01
CA GLY A 38 -3.56 -9.78 5.70
C GLY A 38 -4.25 -9.19 6.92
N SER A 39 -4.63 -10.07 7.85
CA SER A 39 -5.14 -9.61 9.15
C SER A 39 -3.99 -9.11 10.01
N GLN A 40 -4.14 -7.92 10.60
CA GLN A 40 -3.15 -7.27 11.44
C GLN A 40 -3.84 -6.60 12.64
N ALA A 41 -3.37 -6.90 13.85
CA ALA A 41 -3.73 -6.12 15.03
C ALA A 41 -3.13 -4.71 14.91
N ILE A 42 -3.95 -3.69 15.11
CA ILE A 42 -3.53 -2.29 15.16
C ILE A 42 -3.18 -1.99 16.62
N ASP A 43 -1.90 -2.11 16.95
CA ASP A 43 -1.32 -1.77 18.25
C ASP A 43 -0.49 -0.46 18.13
N GLU A 44 0.05 0.04 19.25
CA GLU A 44 0.72 1.36 19.34
C GLU A 44 1.69 1.67 18.17
N SER A 45 2.42 0.65 17.71
CA SER A 45 3.17 0.71 16.46
C SER A 45 3.30 -0.67 15.85
N VAL A 46 3.05 -0.79 14.54
CA VAL A 46 3.28 -2.04 13.82
C VAL A 46 3.78 -1.77 12.42
N SER A 47 4.79 -2.53 11.99
CA SER A 47 5.36 -2.48 10.65
C SER A 47 5.44 -3.86 10.03
N GLY A 48 5.33 -3.93 8.72
CA GLY A 48 5.52 -5.18 8.00
C GLY A 48 5.66 -4.97 6.50
N GLU A 49 5.72 -6.08 5.78
CA GLU A 49 5.74 -6.10 4.33
C GLU A 49 4.34 -6.42 3.80
N LEU A 50 3.96 -5.78 2.70
CA LEU A 50 2.74 -6.12 1.97
C LEU A 50 3.04 -7.17 0.90
N THR A 51 2.05 -8.02 0.64
CA THR A 51 2.11 -8.97 -0.46
C THR A 51 1.83 -8.26 -1.77
N ILE A 52 2.78 -8.30 -2.70
CA ILE A 52 2.72 -7.58 -3.97
C ILE A 52 1.82 -8.30 -4.99
N ASP A 53 0.97 -7.54 -5.68
CA ASP A 53 0.32 -7.95 -6.93
C ASP A 53 1.13 -7.36 -8.11
N GLN A 54 1.89 -8.22 -8.78
CA GLN A 54 2.81 -7.79 -9.84
C GLN A 54 2.08 -7.14 -11.03
N GLU A 55 0.92 -7.67 -11.42
CA GLU A 55 0.14 -7.09 -12.52
C GLU A 55 -0.36 -5.69 -12.16
N GLY A 56 -0.80 -5.51 -10.91
CA GLY A 56 -1.18 -4.21 -10.39
C GLY A 56 -0.06 -3.19 -10.47
N PHE A 57 1.15 -3.59 -10.10
CA PHE A 57 2.31 -2.71 -10.21
C PHE A 57 2.71 -2.39 -11.64
N ASP A 58 2.60 -3.34 -12.55
CA ASP A 58 2.87 -3.08 -13.96
C ASP A 58 1.90 -2.04 -14.53
N GLN A 59 0.62 -2.11 -14.10
CA GLN A 59 -0.37 -1.08 -14.43
C GLN A 59 -0.04 0.28 -13.78
N LEU A 60 0.31 0.30 -12.49
CA LEU A 60 0.71 1.54 -11.80
C LEU A 60 1.92 2.19 -12.50
N SER A 61 2.92 1.39 -12.85
CA SER A 61 4.13 1.81 -13.57
C SER A 61 3.78 2.42 -14.93
N ALA A 62 2.93 1.78 -15.72
CA ALA A 62 2.48 2.30 -17.01
C ALA A 62 1.75 3.64 -16.85
N ARG A 63 0.88 3.76 -15.84
CA ARG A 63 0.12 4.98 -15.60
C ARG A 63 1.00 6.12 -15.09
N LEU A 64 1.93 5.87 -14.18
CA LEU A 64 2.89 6.87 -13.71
C LEU A 64 3.80 7.37 -14.84
N LYS A 65 4.18 6.50 -15.80
CA LYS A 65 4.93 6.93 -16.99
C LYS A 65 4.14 7.93 -17.84
N THR A 66 2.84 7.69 -18.00
CA THR A 66 1.95 8.54 -18.83
C THR A 66 1.53 9.81 -18.09
N ASN A 67 0.98 9.67 -16.89
CA ASN A 67 0.30 10.71 -16.14
C ASN A 67 1.22 11.53 -15.23
N LYS A 68 2.42 11.02 -14.92
CA LYS A 68 3.40 11.58 -13.96
C LYS A 68 2.96 11.61 -12.49
N SER A 69 1.68 11.38 -12.22
CA SER A 69 1.12 11.20 -10.89
C SER A 69 0.02 10.14 -10.93
N GLU A 70 -0.29 9.56 -9.77
CA GLU A 70 -1.40 8.63 -9.64
C GLU A 70 -1.98 8.69 -8.22
N THR A 71 -3.29 8.43 -8.10
CA THR A 71 -3.97 8.34 -6.81
C THR A 71 -4.07 6.89 -6.38
N ILE A 72 -3.66 6.62 -5.14
CA ILE A 72 -3.74 5.31 -4.51
C ILE A 72 -4.82 5.35 -3.42
N LYS A 73 -5.56 4.25 -3.25
CA LYS A 73 -6.54 4.04 -2.18
C LYS A 73 -6.09 2.88 -1.31
N PHE A 74 -6.21 3.03 0.00
CA PHE A 74 -6.13 1.93 0.94
C PHE A 74 -7.54 1.61 1.46
N GLN A 75 -7.88 0.32 1.52
CA GLN A 75 -9.16 -0.14 2.06
C GLN A 75 -9.01 -1.47 2.79
N GLY A 76 -9.95 -1.75 3.68
CA GLY A 76 -10.08 -3.01 4.40
C GLY A 76 -11.18 -2.90 5.44
N ASN A 77 -11.25 -3.86 6.36
CA ASN A 77 -12.26 -3.93 7.39
C ASN A 77 -11.63 -3.74 8.77
N LEU A 78 -12.29 -2.98 9.64
CA LEU A 78 -11.95 -2.89 11.05
C LEU A 78 -12.90 -3.78 11.84
N SER A 79 -12.38 -4.52 12.82
CA SER A 79 -13.19 -5.37 13.70
C SER A 79 -14.13 -4.58 14.61
N GLN A 80 -13.82 -3.30 14.87
CA GLN A 80 -14.61 -2.40 15.69
C GLN A 80 -14.43 -0.95 15.24
N THR A 81 -15.48 -0.14 15.40
CA THR A 81 -15.47 1.31 15.20
C THR A 81 -16.14 2.02 16.40
N PRO A 82 -15.82 3.29 16.68
CA PRO A 82 -14.83 4.13 15.98
C PRO A 82 -13.39 3.72 16.30
N SER A 83 -12.50 3.93 15.33
CA SER A 83 -11.05 3.78 15.49
C SER A 83 -10.36 4.67 14.46
N SER A 84 -9.22 5.23 14.86
CA SER A 84 -8.35 6.07 14.03
C SER A 84 -6.90 5.68 14.24
N PHE A 85 -6.16 5.73 13.14
CA PHE A 85 -4.73 5.48 13.07
C PHE A 85 -4.17 6.11 11.81
N SER A 86 -2.87 6.31 11.78
CA SER A 86 -2.13 6.70 10.59
C SER A 86 -1.43 5.47 10.00
N ILE A 87 -1.34 5.42 8.68
CA ILE A 87 -0.58 4.38 7.97
C ILE A 87 0.31 5.03 6.91
N GLU A 88 1.59 4.69 6.96
CA GLU A 88 2.58 5.06 5.95
C GLU A 88 2.90 3.86 5.08
N PHE A 89 2.98 4.07 3.76
CA PHE A 89 3.41 3.06 2.80
C PHE A 89 4.72 3.50 2.15
N VAL A 90 5.72 2.63 2.17
CA VAL A 90 7.01 2.85 1.51
C VAL A 90 7.15 1.88 0.35
N PHE A 91 7.26 2.43 -0.86
CA PHE A 91 7.44 1.67 -2.09
C PHE A 91 8.92 1.61 -2.45
N TYR A 92 9.49 0.41 -2.47
CA TYR A 92 10.87 0.19 -2.90
C TYR A 92 10.86 -0.13 -4.39
N VAL A 93 11.35 0.81 -5.19
CA VAL A 93 11.33 0.72 -6.65
C VAL A 93 12.74 0.74 -7.23
N THR A 94 13.04 -0.20 -8.11
CA THR A 94 14.21 -0.16 -8.98
C THR A 94 13.83 0.53 -10.27
N VAL A 95 14.47 1.65 -10.59
CA VAL A 95 14.30 2.35 -11.86
C VAL A 95 15.51 2.09 -12.74
N THR A 96 15.30 1.38 -13.85
CA THR A 96 16.27 1.35 -14.95
C THR A 96 15.97 2.53 -15.85
N ALA A 97 16.91 3.45 -15.97
CA ALA A 97 16.88 4.52 -16.95
C ALA A 97 17.94 4.23 -18.01
N ASP A 98 17.55 4.22 -19.29
CA ASP A 98 18.52 4.23 -20.37
C ASP A 98 19.13 5.63 -20.39
N ALA A 99 20.37 5.75 -19.90
CA ALA A 99 21.16 6.95 -20.10
C ALA A 99 21.42 7.05 -21.61
N LEU A 100 20.87 8.09 -22.25
CA LEU A 100 21.18 8.45 -23.63
C LEU A 100 22.72 8.49 -23.79
N LYS A 101 23.23 7.71 -24.75
CA LYS A 101 24.58 7.90 -25.29
C LYS A 101 24.56 9.01 -26.34
#